data_AF-A0A3D0PBL3-F1
#
_entry.id   AF-A0A3D0PBL3-F1
#
_cell.length_a   1.000
_cell.length_b   1.000
_cell.length_c   1.000
_cell.angle_alpha   90.00
_cell.angle_beta   90.00
_cell.angle_gamma   90.00
#
_symmetry.space_group_name_H-M   'P 1'
#
loop_
_entity.id
_entity.type
_entity.pdbx_description
1 polymer ?
#
loop_
_entity_poly.entity_id
_entity_poly.type
_entity_poly.pdbx_seq_one_letter_code
_entity_poly.pdbx_strand_id
1 'polypeptide(L)'
;LAGIGGALFTVQSGIVSPQYMAVPFSIEMVIWVAVGGRGTLVGAIFGAVVIMYAKSLVSEAWPQGWLFIQGGLFILVVTVLPEGVIGWFKTDGPQNLLSKVGWVRKLATYPKLEIDGNEEVQP
;
A
#
# COMPACT_ATOMS: atom_id res chain seq x y z
N LEU A 1 12.26 9.30 12.81
CA LEU A 1 12.59 7.87 12.54
C LEU A 1 13.22 7.68 11.15
N ALA A 2 12.57 8.11 10.06
CA ALA A 2 13.11 7.93 8.70
C ALA A 2 14.54 8.49 8.50
N GLY A 3 14.83 9.71 8.98
CA GLY A 3 16.18 10.29 8.88
C GLY A 3 17.25 9.53 9.68
N ILE A 4 16.89 9.00 10.85
CA ILE A 4 17.80 8.18 11.68
C ILE A 4 18.03 6.82 11.01
N GLY A 5 16.98 6.21 10.46
CA GLY A 5 17.10 4.95 9.71
C GLY A 5 17.99 5.08 8.48
N GLY A 6 17.85 6.17 7.72
CA GLY A 6 18.72 6.47 6.58
C GLY A 6 20.18 6.68 6.99
N ALA A 7 20.44 7.42 8.07
CA ALA A 7 21.79 7.63 8.59
C ALA A 7 22.45 6.34 9.13
N LEU A 8 21.67 5.42 9.70
CA LEU A 8 22.17 4.11 10.11
C LEU A 8 22.42 3.18 8.91
N PHE A 9 21.58 3.28 7.87
CA PHE A 9 21.73 2.49 6.64
C PHE A 9 23.05 2.79 5.91
N THR A 10 23.50 4.05 5.88
CA THR A 10 24.78 4.41 5.25
C THR A 10 25.97 3.81 6.00
N VAL A 11 25.93 3.80 7.35
CA VAL A 11 26.97 3.18 8.18
C VAL A 11 26.98 1.66 8.01
N GLN A 12 25.81 1.02 7.87
CA GLN A 12 25.69 -0.42 7.61
C GLN A 12 26.22 -0.82 6.22
N SER A 13 25.88 -0.05 5.18
CA SER A 13 26.22 -0.39 3.80
C SER A 13 27.67 -0.07 3.43
N GLY A 14 28.33 0.87 4.13
CA GLY A 14 29.75 1.20 3.99
C GLY A 14 30.15 1.84 2.65
N ILE A 15 29.27 1.82 1.66
CA ILE A 15 29.45 2.36 0.31
C ILE A 15 28.17 3.11 -0.06
N VAL A 16 28.30 4.33 -0.57
CA VAL A 16 27.19 5.09 -1.15
C VAL A 16 27.27 4.93 -2.67
N SER A 17 26.27 4.26 -3.25
CA SER A 17 26.15 4.02 -4.68
C SER A 17 24.84 4.64 -5.22
N PRO A 18 24.85 5.25 -6.43
CA PRO A 18 23.63 5.75 -7.07
C PRO A 18 22.54 4.68 -7.25
N GLN A 19 22.93 3.41 -7.27
CA GLN A 19 22.04 2.26 -7.35
C GLN A 19 21.04 2.21 -6.18
N TYR A 20 21.38 2.73 -4.99
CA TYR A 20 20.43 2.82 -3.87
C TYR A 20 19.36 3.90 -4.06
N MET A 21 19.55 4.82 -5.00
CA MET A 21 18.56 5.83 -5.38
C MET A 21 17.75 5.42 -6.62
N ALA A 22 17.99 4.22 -7.16
CA ALA A 22 17.29 3.73 -8.33
C ALA A 22 15.84 3.37 -8.01
N VAL A 23 14.96 3.58 -9.01
CA VAL A 23 13.52 3.29 -8.91
C VAL A 23 13.19 1.86 -8.46
N PRO A 24 13.89 0.80 -8.92
CA PRO A 24 13.57 -0.56 -8.46
C PRO A 24 13.74 -0.75 -6.95
N PHE A 25 14.76 -0.11 -6.36
CA PHE A 25 15.03 -0.21 -4.92
C PHE A 25 13.98 0.53 -4.08
N SER A 26 13.42 1.64 -4.57
CA SER A 26 12.34 2.33 -3.85
C SER A 26 11.04 1.53 -3.86
N ILE A 27 10.74 0.82 -4.96
CA ILE A 27 9.58 -0.08 -5.04
C ILE A 27 9.72 -1.23 -4.05
N GLU A 28 10.93 -1.80 -3.88
CA GLU A 28 11.19 -2.82 -2.86
C GLU A 28 10.79 -2.37 -1.46
N MET A 29 11.23 -1.17 -1.07
CA MET A 29 10.91 -0.60 0.23
C MET A 29 9.40 -0.46 0.45
N VAL A 30 8.66 -0.07 -0.59
CA VAL A 30 7.19 0.01 -0.53
C VAL A 30 6.56 -1.38 -0.39
N ILE A 31 7.05 -2.36 -1.13
CA ILE A 31 6.56 -3.75 -1.06
C ILE A 31 6.78 -4.32 0.35
N TRP A 32 7.93 -4.09 0.98
CA TRP A 32 8.22 -4.57 2.33
C TRP A 32 7.16 -4.10 3.33
N VAL A 33 6.82 -2.81 3.28
CA VAL A 33 5.80 -2.21 4.16
C VAL A 33 4.39 -2.65 3.75
N ALA A 34 4.09 -2.75 2.46
CA ALA A 34 2.76 -3.13 1.96
C ALA A 34 2.42 -4.58 2.33
N VAL A 35 3.38 -5.50 2.17
CA VAL A 35 3.25 -6.91 2.56
C VAL A 35 3.08 -7.01 4.08
N GLY A 36 3.90 -6.30 4.83
CA GLY A 36 3.83 -6.28 6.29
C GLY A 36 2.56 -5.64 6.87
N GLY A 37 2.01 -4.66 6.17
CA GLY A 37 0.89 -3.85 6.60
C GLY A 37 1.33 -2.48 7.15
N ARG A 38 0.74 -1.41 6.62
CA ARG A 38 1.00 -0.01 6.98
C ARG A 38 0.57 0.40 8.40
N GLY A 39 -0.14 -0.48 9.13
CA GLY A 39 -0.72 -0.19 10.44
C GLY A 39 0.15 -0.58 11.64
N THR A 40 1.22 -1.36 11.45
CA THR A 40 2.07 -1.84 12.57
C THR A 40 3.55 -1.90 12.18
N LEU A 41 4.42 -1.52 13.12
CA LEU A 41 5.88 -1.65 12.94
C LEU A 41 6.31 -3.13 12.83
N VAL A 42 5.69 -4.00 13.62
CA VAL A 42 5.98 -5.44 13.64
C VAL A 42 5.66 -6.07 12.29
N GLY A 43 4.53 -5.70 11.68
CA GLY A 43 4.17 -6.12 10.33
C GLY A 43 5.20 -5.70 9.30
N ALA A 44 5.61 -4.42 9.30
CA ALA A 44 6.62 -3.91 8.37
C ALA A 44 7.98 -4.64 8.49
N ILE A 45 8.42 -4.96 9.72
CA ILE A 45 9.64 -5.75 9.95
C ILE A 45 9.50 -7.16 9.36
N PHE A 46 8.36 -7.83 9.62
CA PHE A 46 8.10 -9.15 9.08
C PHE A 46 8.05 -9.15 7.55
N GLY A 47 7.36 -8.18 6.95
CA GLY A 47 7.30 -8.01 5.50
C GLY A 47 8.67 -7.76 4.87
N ALA A 48 9.51 -6.93 5.50
CA ALA A 48 10.88 -6.70 5.07
C ALA A 48 11.70 -8.00 5.07
N VAL A 49 11.64 -8.79 6.14
CA VAL A 49 12.38 -10.05 6.24
C VAL A 49 11.93 -11.06 5.18
N VAL A 50 10.61 -11.25 5.03
CA VAL A 50 10.05 -12.22 4.06
C VAL A 50 10.44 -11.86 2.63
N ILE A 51 10.29 -10.59 2.25
CA ILE A 51 10.59 -10.16 0.89
C ILE A 51 12.09 -10.10 0.62
N MET A 52 12.90 -9.70 1.60
CA MET A 52 14.36 -9.75 1.49
C MET A 52 14.85 -11.20 1.31
N TYR A 53 14.23 -12.15 2.02
CA TYR A 53 14.55 -13.57 1.87
C TYR A 53 14.13 -14.11 0.49
N ALA A 54 12.91 -13.79 0.04
CA ALA A 54 12.44 -14.12 -1.30
C ALA A 54 13.34 -13.51 -2.38
N LYS A 55 13.80 -12.27 -2.18
CA LYS A 55 14.75 -11.59 -3.07
C LYS A 55 16.04 -12.38 -3.18
N SER A 56 16.64 -12.80 -2.06
CA SER A 56 17.88 -13.59 -2.11
C SER A 56 17.70 -14.86 -2.94
N LEU A 57 16.67 -15.65 -2.63
CA LEU A 57 16.43 -16.92 -3.31
C LEU A 57 16.16 -16.78 -4.81
N VAL A 58 15.34 -15.80 -5.19
CA VAL A 58 14.88 -15.65 -6.59
C VAL A 58 15.89 -14.87 -7.42
N SER A 59 16.56 -13.87 -6.82
CA SER A 59 17.56 -13.06 -7.51
C SER A 59 18.86 -13.82 -7.76
N GLU A 60 19.19 -14.84 -6.97
CA GLU A 60 20.34 -15.71 -7.23
C GLU A 60 20.11 -16.63 -8.44
N ALA A 61 18.87 -17.09 -8.66
CA ALA A 61 18.53 -17.95 -9.78
C ALA A 61 18.31 -17.17 -11.08
N TRP A 62 17.49 -16.10 -11.06
CA TRP A 62 17.10 -15.32 -12.24
C TRP A 62 17.00 -13.81 -11.97
N PRO A 63 18.12 -13.06 -12.05
CA PRO A 63 18.15 -11.63 -11.76
C PRO A 63 17.20 -10.79 -12.64
N GLN A 64 17.07 -11.11 -13.93
CA GLN A 64 16.21 -10.34 -14.84
C GLN A 64 14.71 -10.59 -14.60
N GLY A 65 14.33 -11.76 -14.09
CA GLY A 65 12.93 -12.09 -13.76
C GLY A 65 12.45 -11.43 -12.47
N TRP A 66 13.38 -11.03 -11.59
CA TRP A 66 13.05 -10.41 -10.31
C TRP A 66 12.24 -9.12 -10.46
N LEU A 67 12.57 -8.26 -11.44
CA LEU A 67 11.85 -7.00 -11.67
C LEU A 67 10.36 -7.23 -12.04
N PHE A 68 10.10 -8.28 -12.83
CA PHE A 68 8.73 -8.68 -13.17
C PHE A 68 7.98 -9.23 -11.95
N ILE A 69 8.65 -10.05 -11.14
CA ILE A 69 8.09 -10.58 -9.90
C ILE A 69 7.78 -9.45 -8.93
N GLN A 70 8.64 -8.45 -8.82
CA GLN A 70 8.41 -7.26 -7.98
C GLN A 70 7.19 -6.47 -8.43
N GLY A 71 7.07 -6.19 -9.73
CA GLY A 71 5.91 -5.50 -10.28
C GLY A 71 4.61 -6.27 -10.05
N GLY A 72 4.63 -7.58 -10.30
CA GLY A 72 3.49 -8.46 -10.05
C GLY A 72 3.12 -8.54 -8.56
N LEU A 73 4.11 -8.68 -7.68
CA LEU A 73 3.93 -8.72 -6.24
C LEU A 73 3.38 -7.39 -5.71
N PHE A 74 3.84 -6.26 -6.23
CA PHE A 74 3.32 -4.94 -5.88
C PHE A 74 1.83 -4.83 -6.19
N ILE A 75 1.42 -5.18 -7.43
CA ILE A 75 0.01 -5.17 -7.82
C ILE A 75 -0.80 -6.13 -6.94
N LEU A 76 -0.33 -7.36 -6.77
CA LEU A 76 -1.01 -8.38 -5.97
C LEU A 76 -1.23 -7.94 -4.52
N VAL A 77 -0.21 -7.38 -3.88
CA VAL A 77 -0.30 -6.92 -2.49
C VAL A 77 -1.24 -5.72 -2.37
N VAL A 78 -1.14 -4.74 -3.27
CA VAL A 78 -1.99 -3.54 -3.23
C VAL A 78 -3.47 -3.88 -3.49
N THR A 79 -3.72 -4.83 -4.38
CA THR A 79 -5.09 -5.22 -4.80
C THR A 79 -5.75 -6.22 -3.87
N VAL A 80 -5.01 -7.22 -3.38
CA VAL A 80 -5.58 -8.32 -2.57
C VAL A 80 -5.46 -8.03 -1.06
N LEU A 81 -4.38 -7.36 -0.63
CA LEU A 81 -4.08 -7.12 0.78
C LEU A 81 -3.74 -5.63 1.07
N PRO A 82 -4.67 -4.68 0.89
CA PRO A 82 -4.42 -3.24 1.11
C PRO A 82 -4.18 -2.86 2.58
N GLU A 83 -4.44 -3.79 3.51
CA GLU A 83 -4.12 -3.66 4.94
C GLU A 83 -2.86 -4.47 5.35
N GLY A 84 -2.28 -5.22 4.40
CA GLY A 84 -1.14 -6.12 4.60
C GLY A 84 -1.49 -7.41 5.37
N VAL A 85 -0.49 -8.28 5.52
CA VAL A 85 -0.65 -9.62 6.12
C VAL A 85 -1.17 -9.53 7.55
N ILE A 86 -0.64 -8.61 8.37
CA ILE A 86 -1.06 -8.45 9.77
C ILE A 86 -2.48 -7.88 9.91
N GLY A 87 -2.91 -7.00 8.99
CA GLY A 87 -4.30 -6.51 8.97
C GLY A 87 -5.30 -7.63 8.67
N TRP A 88 -4.93 -8.50 7.73
CA TRP A 88 -5.74 -9.65 7.32
C TRP A 88 -5.95 -10.67 8.43
N PHE A 89 -4.95 -10.90 9.28
CA PHE A 89 -5.07 -11.80 10.44
C PHE A 89 -5.86 -11.21 11.61
N LYS A 90 -6.02 -9.87 11.69
CA LYS A 90 -6.58 -9.20 12.87
C LYS A 90 -8.03 -8.77 12.69
N THR A 91 -8.49 -8.47 11.48
CA THR A 91 -9.85 -7.95 11.23
C THR A 91 -10.34 -8.32 9.82
N ASP A 92 -11.34 -9.19 9.73
CA ASP A 92 -12.30 -9.36 8.62
C ASP A 92 -11.79 -9.07 7.20
N GLY A 93 -10.85 -9.91 6.75
CA GLY A 93 -10.14 -9.79 5.47
C GLY A 93 -10.93 -9.60 4.16
N PRO A 94 -12.20 -10.03 4.00
CA PRO A 94 -12.96 -9.77 2.77
C PRO A 94 -13.89 -8.54 2.84
N GLN A 95 -14.35 -8.12 4.04
CA GLN A 95 -15.37 -7.07 4.17
C GLN A 95 -14.82 -5.65 3.97
N ASN A 96 -13.57 -5.39 4.37
CA ASN A 96 -12.91 -4.09 4.13
C ASN A 96 -12.38 -3.92 2.70
N LEU A 97 -12.18 -5.03 1.98
CA LEU A 97 -11.77 -5.02 0.58
C LEU A 97 -12.92 -4.50 -0.31
N LEU A 98 -14.15 -4.94 -0.02
CA LEU A 98 -15.36 -4.55 -0.74
C LEU A 98 -15.83 -3.11 -0.43
N SER A 99 -15.64 -2.61 0.80
CA SER A 99 -16.12 -1.27 1.17
C SER A 99 -15.30 -0.11 0.56
N LYS A 100 -14.07 -0.39 0.11
CA LYS A 100 -13.22 0.58 -0.62
C LYS A 100 -13.42 0.54 -2.14
N VAL A 101 -14.10 -0.47 -2.67
CA VAL A 101 -14.49 -0.54 -4.08
C VAL A 101 -15.75 0.32 -4.29
N GLY A 102 -15.55 1.64 -4.28
CA GLY A 102 -16.29 2.53 -5.16
C GLY A 102 -17.78 2.79 -4.92
N TRP A 103 -18.32 2.71 -3.70
CA TRP A 103 -19.64 3.28 -3.43
C TRP A 103 -19.53 4.75 -3.02
N VAL A 104 -19.47 5.61 -4.03
CA VAL A 104 -19.67 7.06 -3.90
C VAL A 104 -20.98 7.28 -3.17
N ARG A 105 -20.90 7.81 -1.95
CA ARG A 105 -22.05 8.19 -1.14
C ARG A 105 -22.87 9.20 -1.95
N LYS A 106 -24.03 8.76 -2.44
CA LYS A 106 -25.02 9.63 -3.11
C LYS A 106 -25.21 10.86 -2.22
N LEU A 107 -24.81 12.02 -2.71
CA LEU A 107 -25.00 13.31 -2.04
C LEU A 107 -26.50 13.55 -1.91
N ALA A 108 -27.06 13.37 -0.71
CA ALA A 108 -28.45 13.67 -0.40
C ALA A 108 -28.60 15.14 0.06
N THR A 109 -28.00 16.08 -0.67
CA THR A 109 -27.88 17.49 -0.26
C THR A 109 -28.54 18.46 -1.24
N TYR A 110 -29.64 18.06 -1.87
CA TYR A 110 -30.64 19.04 -2.32
C TYR A 110 -31.90 18.88 -1.46
N PRO A 111 -32.06 19.74 -0.43
CA PRO A 111 -33.30 19.83 0.31
C PRO A 111 -34.36 20.51 -0.56
N LYS A 112 -35.42 19.75 -0.79
CA LYS A 112 -36.78 20.14 -1.20
C LYS A 112 -37.08 21.64 -1.03
N LEU A 113 -36.98 22.43 -2.11
CA LEU A 113 -37.55 23.80 -2.17
C LEU A 113 -38.06 24.19 -3.57
N GLU A 114 -37.99 23.33 -4.60
CA GLU A 114 -38.50 23.66 -5.95
C GLU A 114 -39.76 22.87 -6.35
N ILE A 115 -40.20 21.92 -5.52
CA ILE A 115 -41.47 21.17 -5.72
C ILE A 115 -42.45 21.51 -4.58
N ASP A 116 -42.45 22.78 -4.18
CA ASP A 116 -43.66 23.38 -3.63
C ASP A 116 -43.96 24.59 -4.53
N GLY A 117 -44.40 24.28 -5.75
CA GLY A 117 -45.00 25.25 -6.68
C GLY A 117 -46.38 25.70 -6.22
N ASN A 118 -46.55 25.87 -4.91
CA ASN A 118 -47.79 26.29 -4.24
C ASN A 118 -47.58 27.54 -3.39
N GLU A 119 -46.72 28.45 -3.85
CA GLU A 119 -47.00 29.88 -3.66
C GLU A 119 -48.11 30.25 -4.66
N GLU A 120 -49.33 29.82 -4.36
CA GLU A 120 -50.55 30.41 -4.90
C GLU A 120 -50.55 31.89 -4.53
N VAL A 121 -50.01 32.71 -5.43
CA VAL A 121 -50.24 34.15 -5.48
C VAL A 121 -51.72 34.33 -5.79
N GLN A 122 -52.55 34.46 -4.74
CA GLN A 122 -53.93 34.90 -4.88
C GLN A 122 -53.95 36.42 -5.12
N PRO A 123 -54.76 36.91 -6.08
CA PRO A 123 -54.82 38.33 -6.47
C PRO A 123 -55.47 39.24 -5.41
#